data_AF-A0A7J2LF47-F1
#
_entry.id   AF-A0A7J2LF47-F1
#
_cell.length_a   1.000
_cell.length_b   1.000
_cell.length_c   1.000
_cell.angle_alpha   90.00
_cell.angle_beta   90.00
_cell.angle_gamma   90.00
#
_symmetry.space_group_name_H-M   'P 1'
#
loop_
_entity.id
_entity.type
_entity.pdbx_description
1 polymer ?
#
loop_
_entity_poly.entity_id
_entity_poly.type
_entity_poly.pdbx_seq_one_letter_code
_entity_poly.pdbx_strand_id
1 'polypeptide(L)'
;MKRLPPHFRVRVAKKYDATRRKYKFNVVFETVVEASERVVAVSEAFGLGLDEERRFAVYRDFTLEFEPGDVVYIVGESGSGKSVLLREIRRALGEEAVDM
;
A
#
# COMPACT_ATOMS: atom_id res chain seq x y z
N MET A 1 -0.26 18.36 3.06
CA MET A 1 0.50 17.08 3.04
C MET A 1 0.04 16.22 4.22
N LYS A 2 -1.00 15.39 4.02
CA LYS A 2 -1.66 14.66 5.13
C LYS A 2 -0.75 13.51 5.61
N ARG A 3 -0.24 13.63 6.85
CA ARG A 3 0.50 12.58 7.56
C ARG A 3 -0.38 11.33 7.67
N LEU A 4 0.16 10.17 7.33
CA LEU A 4 -0.51 8.88 7.57
C LEU A 4 -0.69 8.69 9.08
N PRO A 5 -1.87 8.27 9.57
CA PRO A 5 -2.05 7.79 10.94
C PRO A 5 -1.21 6.52 11.19
N PRO A 6 -1.03 6.08 12.45
CA PRO A 6 0.09 5.25 12.87
C PRO A 6 0.11 3.88 12.15
N HIS A 7 1.29 3.56 11.61
CA HIS A 7 1.83 2.23 11.24
C HIS A 7 1.25 1.45 10.05
N PHE A 8 0.82 2.16 8.99
CA PHE A 8 0.78 1.54 7.67
C PHE A 8 2.20 1.28 7.15
N ARG A 9 2.50 0.03 6.76
CA ARG A 9 3.76 -0.35 6.13
C ARG A 9 3.51 -0.69 4.67
N VAL A 10 3.96 0.19 3.78
CA VAL A 10 3.92 -0.05 2.33
C VAL A 10 5.34 -0.25 1.82
N ARG A 11 5.56 -1.33 1.07
CA ARG A 11 6.81 -1.62 0.38
C ARG A 11 6.50 -1.75 -1.11
N VAL A 12 7.27 -1.05 -1.92
CA VAL A 12 7.18 -1.13 -3.38
C VAL A 12 8.55 -1.48 -3.94
N ALA A 13 8.61 -2.56 -4.71
CA ALA A 13 9.78 -2.92 -5.51
C ALA A 13 9.49 -2.60 -6.97
N LYS A 14 10.26 -1.68 -7.57
CA LYS A 14 10.25 -1.36 -9.00
C LYS A 14 11.38 -2.11 -9.69
N LYS A 15 11.07 -2.78 -10.80
CA LYS A 15 12.04 -3.30 -11.76
C LYS A 15 11.66 -2.85 -13.16
N TYR A 16 12.65 -2.50 -13.99
CA TYR A 16 12.43 -2.24 -15.41
C TYR A 16 13.13 -3.34 -16.22
N ASP A 17 12.35 -4.06 -17.02
CA ASP A 17 12.87 -5.03 -17.99
C ASP A 17 13.09 -4.30 -19.31
N ALA A 18 14.36 -3.97 -19.61
CA ALA A 18 14.73 -3.25 -20.83
C ALA A 18 14.44 -4.05 -22.10
N THR A 19 14.47 -5.39 -22.02
CA THR A 19 14.21 -6.30 -23.15
C THR A 19 12.76 -6.26 -23.57
N ARG A 20 11.86 -6.26 -22.58
CA ARG A 20 10.41 -6.22 -22.78
C ARG A 20 9.83 -4.81 -22.75
N ARG A 21 10.66 -3.81 -22.45
CA ARG A 21 10.27 -2.41 -22.19
C ARG A 21 9.14 -2.29 -21.17
N LYS A 22 9.16 -3.12 -20.13
CA LYS A 22 8.12 -3.20 -19.10
C LYS A 22 8.61 -2.72 -17.75
N TYR A 23 7.82 -1.89 -17.10
CA TYR A 23 7.93 -1.71 -15.66
C TYR A 23 7.19 -2.84 -14.95
N LYS A 24 7.77 -3.33 -13.86
CA LYS A 24 7.15 -4.29 -12.94
C LYS A 24 7.21 -3.74 -11.53
N PHE A 25 6.05 -3.56 -10.93
CA PHE A 25 5.90 -3.15 -9.54
C PHE A 25 5.37 -4.31 -8.72
N ASN A 26 6.06 -4.67 -7.65
CA ASN A 26 5.50 -5.52 -6.60
C ASN A 26 5.18 -4.64 -5.39
N VAL A 27 3.93 -4.69 -4.93
CA VAL A 27 3.43 -3.86 -3.84
C VAL A 27 2.93 -4.75 -2.71
N VAL A 28 3.52 -4.53 -1.54
CA VAL A 28 3.10 -5.13 -0.27
C VAL A 28 2.59 -4.01 0.62
N PHE A 29 1.34 -4.13 1.08
CA PHE A 29 0.73 -3.17 1.96
C PHE A 29 0.12 -3.90 3.16
N GLU A 30 0.69 -3.64 4.34
CA GLU A 30 0.24 -4.18 5.61
C GLU A 30 -0.13 -3.05 6.59
N THR A 31 -1.09 -3.32 7.45
CA THR A 31 -1.48 -2.44 8.55
C THR A 31 -1.28 -3.16 9.88
N VAL A 32 -0.91 -2.41 10.93
CA VAL A 32 -0.70 -2.94 12.28
C VAL A 32 -1.53 -2.11 13.26
N VAL A 33 -2.10 -2.76 14.26
CA VAL A 33 -2.78 -2.08 15.37
C VAL A 33 -1.76 -1.81 16.46
N GLU A 34 -1.58 -0.56 16.85
CA GLU A 34 -0.77 -0.21 18.03
C GLU A 34 -1.67 -0.24 19.28
N ALA A 35 -1.24 -1.01 20.27
CA ALA A 35 -1.94 -1.17 21.55
C ALA A 35 -1.75 0.07 22.45
N SER A 36 -2.32 1.20 22.04
CA SER A 36 -2.43 2.35 22.95
C SER A 36 -3.31 2.00 24.17
N GLU A 37 -3.15 2.72 25.28
CA GLU A 37 -3.96 2.51 26.49
C GLU A 37 -5.47 2.50 26.19
N ARG A 38 -5.92 3.36 25.26
CA ARG A 38 -7.33 3.40 24.83
C ARG A 38 -7.74 2.15 24.04
N VAL A 39 -6.86 1.66 23.16
CA VAL A 39 -7.10 0.44 22.37
C VAL A 39 -7.19 -0.77 23.30
N VAL A 40 -6.30 -0.85 24.29
CA VAL A 40 -6.33 -1.90 25.33
C VAL A 40 -7.62 -1.86 26.13
N ALA A 41 -7.97 -0.70 26.69
CA ALA A 41 -9.18 -0.57 27.51
C ALA A 41 -10.47 -0.93 26.76
N VAL A 42 -10.59 -0.51 25.49
CA VAL A 42 -11.75 -0.87 24.65
C VAL A 42 -11.75 -2.37 24.35
N SER A 43 -10.61 -2.93 23.97
CA SER A 43 -10.52 -4.36 23.68
C SER A 43 -10.88 -5.22 24.88
N GLU A 44 -10.40 -4.89 26.08
CA GLU A 44 -10.76 -5.58 27.32
C GLU A 44 -12.26 -5.48 27.61
N ALA A 45 -12.85 -4.28 27.48
CA ALA A 45 -14.27 -4.05 27.74
C ALA A 45 -15.19 -4.87 26.80
N PHE A 46 -14.74 -5.18 25.59
CA PHE A 46 -15.48 -5.96 24.60
C PHE A 46 -14.97 -7.41 24.45
N GLY A 47 -14.01 -7.86 25.27
CA GLY A 47 -13.43 -9.20 25.19
C GLY A 47 -12.69 -9.49 23.88
N LEU A 48 -12.15 -8.45 23.23
CA LEU A 48 -11.38 -8.57 21.99
C LEU A 48 -9.92 -8.87 22.33
N GLY A 49 -9.36 -9.93 21.75
CA GLY A 49 -7.92 -10.18 21.82
C GLY A 49 -7.15 -9.15 21.01
N LEU A 50 -6.21 -8.45 21.65
CA LEU A 50 -5.21 -7.65 20.95
C LEU A 50 -4.00 -8.52 20.66
N ASP A 51 -3.79 -8.78 19.38
CA ASP A 51 -2.65 -9.53 18.89
C ASP A 51 -1.68 -8.50 18.28
N GLU A 52 -0.67 -8.09 19.04
CA GLU A 52 0.29 -7.05 18.65
C GLU A 52 1.08 -7.40 17.38
N GLU A 53 1.10 -8.69 17.02
CA GLU A 53 1.79 -9.19 15.83
C GLU A 53 0.89 -9.24 14.58
N ARG A 54 -0.44 -9.02 14.71
CA ARG A 54 -1.35 -9.14 13.57
C ARG A 54 -1.13 -8.04 12.55
N ARG A 55 -0.50 -8.43 11.46
CA ARG A 55 -0.41 -7.65 10.23
C ARG A 55 -1.61 -7.94 9.36
N PHE A 56 -2.38 -6.91 9.04
CA PHE A 56 -3.48 -7.02 8.10
C PHE A 56 -2.97 -6.64 6.72
N ALA A 57 -2.78 -7.65 5.87
CA ALA A 57 -2.36 -7.43 4.49
C ALA A 57 -3.53 -6.93 3.64
N VAL A 58 -3.38 -5.73 3.09
CA VAL A 58 -4.24 -5.16 2.03
C VAL A 58 -3.74 -5.63 0.66
N TYR A 59 -2.42 -5.63 0.44
CA TYR A 59 -1.77 -6.23 -0.71
C TYR A 59 -0.67 -7.20 -0.22
N ARG A 60 -0.73 -8.47 -0.65
CA ARG A 60 0.29 -9.48 -0.28
C ARG A 60 1.40 -9.60 -1.32
N ASP A 61 1.05 -9.56 -2.60
CA ASP A 61 1.97 -9.64 -3.74
C ASP A 61 1.33 -9.06 -5.00
N PHE A 62 0.80 -7.83 -4.89
CA PHE A 62 0.19 -7.19 -6.04
C PHE A 62 1.26 -6.83 -7.07
N THR A 63 1.19 -7.46 -8.24
CA THR A 63 2.09 -7.18 -9.36
C THR A 63 1.38 -6.35 -10.41
N LEU A 64 1.94 -5.19 -10.75
CA LEU A 64 1.50 -4.36 -11.86
C LEU A 64 2.61 -4.28 -12.91
N GLU A 65 2.27 -4.56 -14.16
CA GLU A 65 3.17 -4.45 -15.30
C GLU A 65 2.56 -3.56 -16.37
N PHE A 66 3.35 -2.62 -16.90
CA PHE A 66 2.94 -1.75 -17.99
C PHE A 66 4.15 -1.28 -18.82
N GLU A 67 3.88 -0.92 -20.06
CA GLU A 67 4.83 -0.42 -21.04
C GLU A 67 4.67 1.10 -21.25
N PRO A 68 5.71 1.81 -21.72
CA PRO A 68 5.57 3.18 -22.16
C PRO A 68 4.48 3.32 -23.24
N GLY A 69 3.47 4.13 -22.97
CA GLY A 69 2.31 4.35 -23.86
C GLY A 69 1.01 3.73 -23.37
N ASP A 70 1.06 2.85 -22.36
CA ASP A 70 -0.14 2.25 -21.78
C ASP A 70 -0.98 3.27 -21.01
N VAL A 71 -2.30 3.18 -21.18
CA VAL A 71 -3.28 3.88 -20.33
C VAL A 71 -3.87 2.85 -19.37
N VAL A 72 -3.45 2.92 -18.10
CA VAL A 72 -3.87 1.97 -17.07
C VAL A 72 -4.97 2.58 -16.20
N TYR A 73 -6.13 1.91 -16.15
CA TYR A 73 -7.24 2.31 -15.27
C TYR A 73 -7.29 1.43 -14.02
N ILE A 74 -7.15 2.03 -12.83
CA ILE A 74 -7.20 1.33 -11.55
C ILE A 74 -8.60 1.46 -10.93
N VAL A 75 -9.29 0.34 -10.76
CA VAL A 75 -10.65 0.25 -10.20
C VAL A 75 -10.71 -0.54 -8.90
N GLY A 76 -11.81 -0.40 -8.15
CA GLY A 76 -12.08 -1.13 -6.92
C GLY A 76 -12.92 -0.33 -5.92
N GLU A 77 -13.36 -0.97 -4.84
CA GLU A 77 -14.22 -0.38 -3.81
C GLU A 77 -13.57 0.78 -3.05
N SER A 78 -14.38 1.66 -2.45
CA SER A 78 -13.88 2.70 -1.55
C SER A 78 -13.10 2.07 -0.39
N GLY A 79 -11.92 2.60 -0.07
CA GLY A 79 -11.07 2.05 0.99
C GLY A 79 -10.16 0.89 0.60
N SER A 80 -10.23 0.36 -0.64
CA SER A 80 -9.41 -0.78 -1.09
C SER A 80 -7.89 -0.50 -1.26
N GLY A 81 -7.43 0.71 -0.95
CA GLY A 81 -6.02 1.07 -1.03
C GLY A 81 -5.56 1.72 -2.35
N LYS A 82 -6.44 1.95 -3.35
CA LYS A 82 -6.08 2.51 -4.67
C LYS A 82 -5.26 3.81 -4.60
N SER A 83 -5.67 4.78 -3.79
CA SER A 83 -4.95 6.05 -3.66
C SER A 83 -3.59 5.87 -2.98
N VAL A 84 -3.47 4.90 -2.07
CA VAL A 84 -2.19 4.52 -1.45
C VAL A 84 -1.29 3.87 -2.50
N LEU A 85 -1.82 2.92 -3.27
CA LEU A 85 -1.12 2.27 -4.38
C LEU A 85 -0.55 3.29 -5.38
N LEU A 86 -1.38 4.20 -5.89
CA LEU A 86 -0.97 5.24 -6.83
C LEU A 86 0.11 6.15 -6.26
N ARG A 87 -0.01 6.57 -5.00
CA ARG A 87 0.99 7.41 -4.34
C ARG A 87 2.34 6.72 -4.22
N GLU A 88 2.36 5.44 -3.88
CA GLU A 88 3.61 4.70 -3.74
C GLU A 88 4.21 4.32 -5.10
N ILE A 89 3.41 4.05 -6.13
CA ILE A 89 3.90 3.91 -7.51
C ILE A 89 4.54 5.23 -7.99
N ARG A 90 3.86 6.37 -7.80
CA ARG A 90 4.40 7.70 -8.10
C ARG A 90 5.75 7.91 -7.41
N ARG A 91 5.84 7.58 -6.12
CA ARG A 91 7.09 7.68 -5.35
C ARG A 91 8.19 6.78 -5.91
N ALA A 92 7.86 5.55 -6.32
CA ALA A 92 8.81 4.61 -6.91
C ALA A 92 9.26 5.02 -8.32
N LEU A 93 8.44 5.75 -9.07
CA LEU A 93 8.78 6.32 -10.36
C LEU A 93 9.68 7.56 -10.25
N GLY A 94 9.58 8.33 -9.16
CA GLY A 94 10.41 9.52 -8.94
C GLY A 94 10.15 10.60 -10.00
N GLU A 95 11.22 11.12 -10.62
CA GLU A 95 11.15 12.15 -11.67
C GLU A 95 10.43 11.68 -12.94
N GLU A 96 10.27 10.37 -13.14
CA GLU A 96 9.51 9.82 -14.28
C GLU A 96 7.99 10.02 -14.11
N ALA A 97 7.51 10.32 -12.90
CA ALA A 97 6.09 10.54 -12.64
C ALA A 97 5.72 12.02 -12.78
N VAL A 98 4.76 12.28 -13.66
CA VAL A 98 4.14 13.61 -13.83
C VAL A 98 2.69 13.52 -13.38
N ASP A 99 2.28 14.41 -12.48
CA ASP A 99 0.87 14.61 -12.16
C ASP A 99 0.28 15.57 -13.19
N MET A 100 -0.87 15.20 -13.77
CA MET A 100 -1.63 16.06 -14.70
C MET A 100 -2.64 16.93 -13.95
#